data_AF-A0A3C1ZK23-F1
#
_entry.id   AF-A0A3C1ZK23-F1
#
_cell.length_a   1.000
_cell.length_b   1.000
_cell.length_c   1.000
_cell.angle_alpha   90.00
_cell.angle_beta   90.00
_cell.angle_gamma   90.00
#
_symmetry.space_group_name_H-M   'P 1'
#
loop_
_entity.id
_entity.type
_entity.pdbx_description
1 polymer ?
#
loop_
_entity_poly.entity_id
_entity_poly.type
_entity_poly.pdbx_seq_one_letter_code
_entity_poly.pdbx_strand_id
1 'polypeptide(L)' 'MRMILFQLGLTMSDVAKTTVFLRDIADIDRMNSVYAEAFGAHRPARSTVQIVALNKEASVEIEAIAYLGNEE' A
#
# COMPACT_ATOMS: atom_id res chain seq x y z
N MET A 1 -4.26 -6.57 1.43
CA MET A 1 -4.72 -5.25 1.92
C MET A 1 -6.24 -5.12 1.92
N ARG A 2 -6.93 -4.96 0.76
CA ARG A 2 -8.40 -4.76 0.70
C ARG A 2 -9.23 -5.72 1.56
N MET A 3 -8.93 -7.02 1.49
CA MET A 3 -9.64 -8.04 2.28
C MET A 3 -9.53 -7.81 3.79
N ILE A 4 -8.34 -7.44 4.28
CA ILE A 4 -8.08 -7.19 5.70
C ILE A 4 -8.82 -5.95 6.18
N LEU A 5 -8.79 -4.88 5.39
CA LEU A 5 -9.55 -3.66 5.68
C LEU A 5 -11.06 -3.96 5.75
N PHE A 6 -11.58 -4.69 4.76
CA PHE A 6 -12.99 -5.06 4.72
C PHE A 6 -13.45 -5.86 5.95
N GLN A 7 -12.62 -6.79 6.43
CA GLN A 7 -12.91 -7.56 7.66
C GLN A 7 -13.01 -6.68 8.92
N LEU A 8 -12.45 -5.47 8.89
CA LEU A 8 -12.50 -4.50 9.97
C LEU A 8 -13.52 -3.37 9.71
N GLY A 9 -14.36 -3.50 8.68
CA GLY A 9 -15.31 -2.44 8.28
C GLY A 9 -14.66 -1.23 7.60
N LEU A 10 -13.40 -1.36 7.17
CA LEU A 10 -12.62 -0.31 6.53
C LEU A 10 -12.54 -0.48 5.01
N THR A 11 -12.18 0.60 4.34
CA THR A 11 -11.96 0.71 2.91
C THR A 11 -10.54 1.19 2.62
N MET A 12 -10.15 1.25 1.34
CA MET A 12 -8.85 1.82 0.95
C MET A 12 -8.72 3.31 1.31
N SER A 13 -9.83 4.04 1.45
CA SER A 13 -9.84 5.45 1.83
C SER A 13 -9.44 5.68 3.29
N ASP A 14 -9.50 4.65 4.12
CA ASP A 14 -9.14 4.71 5.54
C ASP A 14 -7.64 4.50 5.78
N VAL A 15 -6.87 4.17 4.73
CA VAL A 15 -5.41 4.04 4.79
C VAL A 15 -4.78 5.42 4.95
N ALA A 16 -4.06 5.66 6.03
CA ALA A 16 -3.37 6.93 6.28
C ALA A 16 -1.94 6.95 5.69
N LYS A 17 -1.24 5.83 5.77
CA LYS A 17 0.17 5.70 5.36
C LYS A 17 0.41 4.34 4.70
N THR A 18 1.24 4.34 3.67
CA THR A 18 1.81 3.11 3.09
C THR A 18 3.33 3.17 3.04
N THR A 19 3.98 2.02 3.16
CA THR A 19 5.40 1.87 2.81
C THR A 19 5.48 0.81 1.71
N VAL A 20 6.11 1.18 0.59
CA VAL A 20 6.27 0.32 -0.58
C VAL A 20 7.73 -0.14 -0.62
N PHE A 21 7.92 -1.44 -0.54
CA PHE A 21 9.21 -2.10 -0.71
C PHE A 21 9.28 -2.67 -2.13
N LEU A 22 10.22 -2.20 -2.93
CA LEU A 22 10.48 -2.71 -4.28
C LEU A 22 11.75 -3.56 -4.29
N ARG A 23 11.74 -4.67 -5.03
CA ARG A 23 12.96 -5.44 -5.29
C ARG A 23 13.89 -4.71 -6.27
N ASP A 24 13.32 -4.05 -7.27
CA ASP A 24 14.02 -3.24 -8.26
C ASP A 24 13.33 -1.88 -8.38
N ILE A 25 14.07 -0.79 -8.17
CA ILE A 25 13.54 0.57 -8.29
C ILE A 25 13.17 0.93 -9.73
N ALA A 26 13.69 0.22 -10.73
CA ALA A 26 13.32 0.42 -12.13
C ALA A 26 11.81 0.16 -12.37
N ASP A 27 11.15 -0.62 -11.51
CA ASP A 27 9.72 -0.91 -11.58
C ASP A 27 8.82 0.19 -11.01
N ILE A 28 9.37 1.33 -10.55
CA ILE A 28 8.62 2.36 -9.81
C ILE A 28 7.43 2.92 -10.60
N ASP A 29 7.57 3.17 -11.90
CA ASP A 29 6.49 3.75 -12.73
C ASP A 29 5.36 2.75 -12.97
N ARG A 30 5.71 1.48 -13.18
CA ARG A 30 4.74 0.39 -13.29
C ARG A 30 3.99 0.19 -11.98
N MET A 31 4.70 0.19 -10.85
CA MET A 31 4.10 0.12 -9.52
C MET A 31 3.18 1.31 -9.26
N ASN A 32 3.62 2.53 -9.59
CA ASN A 32 2.84 3.76 -9.40
C ASN A 32 1.51 3.72 -10.15
N SER A 33 1.49 3.18 -11.36
CA SER A 33 0.27 3.07 -12.18
C SER A 33 -0.77 2.19 -11.50
N VAL A 34 -0.38 0.99 -11.06
CA VAL A 34 -1.27 0.05 -10.36
C VAL A 34 -1.67 0.58 -8.98
N TYR A 35 -0.74 1.24 -8.28
CA TYR A 35 -0.99 1.87 -7.00
C TYR A 35 -2.06 2.97 -7.12
N ALA A 36 -1.95 3.84 -8.14
CA ALA A 36 -2.91 4.91 -8.39
C ALA A 36 -4.30 4.36 -8.71
N GLU A 37 -4.39 3.33 -9.54
CA GLU A 37 -5.65 2.61 -9.80
C GLU A 37 -6.23 2.04 -8.50
N ALA A 38 -5.37 1.46 -7.66
CA ALA A 38 -5.82 0.82 -6.43
C ALA A 38 -6.42 1.80 -5.41
N PHE A 39 -5.84 2.99 -5.28
CA PHE A 39 -6.27 4.05 -4.36
C PHE A 39 -7.26 5.06 -4.95
N GLY A 40 -7.48 5.07 -6.27
CA GLY A 40 -8.43 5.97 -6.92
C GLY A 40 -8.09 7.44 -6.69
N ALA A 41 -8.99 8.21 -6.07
CA ALA A 41 -8.76 9.60 -5.70
C ALA A 41 -8.00 9.77 -4.37
N HIS A 42 -7.96 8.74 -3.53
CA HIS A 42 -7.30 8.80 -2.22
C HIS A 42 -5.79 8.90 -2.35
N ARG A 43 -5.15 9.67 -1.47
CA ARG A 43 -3.70 9.94 -1.51
C ARG A 43 -3.10 9.76 -0.11
N PRO A 44 -2.88 8.51 0.35
CA PRO A 44 -2.22 8.27 1.62
C PRO A 44 -0.77 8.79 1.58
N ALA A 45 -0.23 9.12 2.75
CA ALA A 45 1.21 9.36 2.87
C ALA A 45 1.97 8.11 2.39
N ARG A 46 3.12 8.28 1.75
CA ARG A 46 3.87 7.16 1.14
C ARG A 46 5.37 7.31 1.30
N SER A 47 6.02 6.20 1.61
CA SER A 47 7.47 6.03 1.46
C SER A 47 7.70 4.88 0.49
N THR A 48 8.66 5.02 -0.41
CA THR A 48 9.04 3.96 -1.35
C THR A 48 10.54 3.76 -1.27
N VAL A 49 10.97 2.52 -1.09
CA VAL A 49 12.39 2.15 -0.97
C VAL A 49 12.66 0.88 -1.76
N GLN A 50 13.87 0.76 -2.31
CA GLN A 50 14.37 -0.50 -2.82
C GLN A 50 14.95 -1.33 -1.67
N ILE A 51 14.72 -2.64 -1.68
CA ILE A 51 15.34 -3.57 -0.75
C ILE A 51 16.01 -4.73 -1.48
N VAL A 52 16.97 -5.39 -0.82
CA VAL A 52 17.80 -6.45 -1.43
C VAL A 52 16.97 -7.67 -1.82
N ALA A 53 16.02 -8.07 -0.98
CA ALA A 53 15.18 -9.25 -1.22
C ALA A 53 13.86 -9.13 -0.47
N LEU A 54 12.80 -9.64 -1.10
CA LEU A 54 11.47 -9.81 -0.51
C LEU A 54 11.18 -11.30 -0.30
N ASN A 55 10.26 -11.60 0.62
CA ASN A 55 9.82 -12.97 0.86
C ASN A 55 9.20 -13.57 -0.42
N LYS A 56 9.39 -14.87 -0.64
CA LYS A 56 8.92 -15.60 -1.85
C LYS A 56 9.35 -14.95 -3.17
N GLU A 57 10.50 -14.28 -3.19
CA GLU A 57 11.06 -13.61 -4.37
C GLU A 57 10.14 -12.55 -5.01
N ALA A 58 9.20 -11.99 -4.23
CA ALA A 58 8.26 -11.00 -4.72
C ALA A 58 8.94 -9.76 -5.31
N SER A 59 8.29 -9.12 -6.29
CA SER A 59 8.77 -7.87 -6.89
C SER A 59 8.42 -6.64 -6.06
N VAL A 60 7.32 -6.71 -5.30
CA VAL A 60 6.80 -5.60 -4.48
C VAL A 60 6.11 -6.14 -3.24
N GLU A 61 6.27 -5.43 -2.12
CA GLU A 61 5.51 -5.61 -0.89
C GLU A 61 5.04 -4.25 -0.38
N ILE A 62 3.83 -4.18 0.16
CA ILE A 62 3.22 -2.93 0.63
C ILE A 62 2.65 -3.14 2.02
N GLU A 63 3.21 -2.42 3.00
CA GLU A 63 2.60 -2.26 4.32
C GLU A 63 1.66 -1.05 4.31
N ALA A 64 0.64 -1.08 5.17
CA ALA A 64 -0.30 0.03 5.33
C ALA A 64 -0.69 0.22 6.79
N ILE A 65 -0.84 1.48 7.18
CA ILE A 65 -1.47 1.91 8.44
C ILE A 65 -2.81 2.55 8.05
N ALA A 66 -3.90 2.06 8.64
CA ALA A 66 -5.24 2.61 8.46
C ALA A 66 -5.80 3.13 9.78
N TYR A 67 -6.70 4.10 9.70
CA TYR A 67 -7.39 4.67 10.85
C TYR A 67 -8.79 4.08 10.95
N LEU A 68 -9.06 3.37 12.05
CA LEU A 68 -10.41 2.99 12.45
C LEU A 68 -10.93 4.10 13.36
N GLY A 69 -11.92 4.86 12.87
CA GLY A 69 -12.60 5.87 13.67
C GLY A 69 -13.18 5.24 14.94
N ASN A 70 -13.29 6.03 16.02
CA ASN A 70 -14.00 5.57 17.21
C ASN A 70 -15.51 5.53 16.91
N GLU A 71 -16.19 4.46 17.34
CA GLU A 71 -17.65 4.50 17.47
C GLU A 71 -17.99 5.53 18.56
N GLU A 72 -18.77 6.56 18.23
CA GLU A 72 -19.40 7.45 19.21
C GLU A 72 -20.55 6.73 19.93
#